data_AF-A0A1Y5K7G4-F1
#
_entry.id   AF-A0A1Y5K7G4-F1
#
_cell.length_a   1.000
_cell.length_b   1.000
_cell.length_c   1.000
_cell.angle_alpha   90.00
_cell.angle_beta   90.00
_cell.angle_gamma   90.00
#
_symmetry.space_group_name_H-M   'P 1'
#
loop_
_entity.id
_entity.type
_entity.pdbx_description
1 polymer ?
#
loop_
_entity_poly.entity_id
_entity_poly.type
_entity_poly.pdbx_seq_one_letter_code
_entity_poly.pdbx_strand_id
1 'polypeptide(L)'
;MKYLLSFLIIFYTGAVYATPENIFLFRHSEKSEGKNPHLTTAGKQRALQLPTLIHQTETVTLYSTNYNRTVESASELAKHFAVEINIYDPRDLVAFKEHILQQQGTVIVIGHSNTSVELAALISELTVSKMLESEFSRYFLLQRRGKNYHLSDLRMNF
;
A
#
# COMPACT_ATOMS: atom_id res chain seq x y z
N MET A 1 -44.82 -28.86 37.59
CA MET A 1 -43.45 -28.30 37.56
C MET A 1 -43.01 -28.20 36.10
N LYS A 2 -43.02 -27.00 35.51
CA LYS A 2 -42.57 -26.76 34.13
C LYS A 2 -41.10 -26.37 34.19
N TYR A 3 -40.20 -27.25 33.73
CA TYR A 3 -38.81 -26.88 33.51
C TYR A 3 -38.74 -26.09 32.19
N LEU A 4 -38.52 -24.78 32.29
CA LEU A 4 -38.26 -23.92 31.15
C LEU A 4 -36.77 -24.06 30.81
N LEU A 5 -36.46 -24.85 29.77
CA LEU A 5 -35.10 -25.04 29.29
C LEU A 5 -34.66 -23.79 28.54
N SER A 6 -33.88 -22.91 29.17
CA SER A 6 -33.35 -21.69 28.55
C SER A 6 -32.09 -22.05 27.75
N PHE A 7 -32.16 -21.97 26.43
CA PHE A 7 -31.01 -22.13 25.53
C PHE A 7 -30.22 -20.80 25.53
N LEU A 8 -29.10 -20.75 26.26
CA LEU A 8 -28.20 -19.60 26.24
C LEU A 8 -27.31 -19.69 24.98
N ILE A 9 -27.70 -19.01 23.90
CA ILE A 9 -26.85 -18.83 22.72
C ILE A 9 -25.84 -17.74 23.05
N ILE A 10 -24.60 -18.13 23.37
CA ILE A 10 -23.48 -17.21 23.51
C ILE A 10 -23.00 -16.86 22.08
N PHE A 11 -23.39 -15.69 21.57
CA PHE A 11 -22.79 -15.10 20.38
C PHE A 11 -21.38 -14.62 20.74
N TYR A 12 -20.36 -15.42 20.41
CA TYR A 12 -18.97 -14.95 20.41
C TYR A 12 -18.79 -13.97 19.25
N THR A 13 -19.02 -12.69 19.49
CA THR A 13 -18.60 -11.64 18.56
C THR A 13 -17.10 -11.46 18.71
N GLY A 14 -16.32 -12.27 18.01
CA GLY A 14 -14.91 -11.99 17.81
C GLY A 14 -14.79 -10.67 17.06
N ALA A 15 -14.13 -9.66 17.66
CA ALA A 15 -13.75 -8.46 16.93
C ALA A 15 -12.77 -8.87 15.82
N VAL A 16 -13.28 -9.00 14.59
CA VAL A 16 -12.44 -9.09 13.41
C VAL A 16 -11.85 -7.71 13.23
N TYR A 17 -10.63 -7.50 13.74
CA TYR A 17 -9.87 -6.30 13.41
C TYR A 17 -9.57 -6.35 11.91
N ALA A 18 -10.22 -5.45 11.19
CA ALA A 18 -9.90 -5.10 9.82
C ALA A 18 -8.42 -4.77 9.73
N THR A 19 -7.65 -5.60 9.04
CA THR A 19 -6.28 -5.25 8.62
C THR A 19 -6.09 -5.72 7.20
N PRO A 20 -5.26 -5.02 6.41
CA PRO A 20 -5.12 -5.33 4.99
C PRO A 20 -4.50 -6.71 4.78
N GLU A 21 -4.91 -7.37 3.71
CA GLU A 21 -4.37 -8.66 3.28
C GLU A 21 -3.08 -8.47 2.50
N ASN A 22 -3.04 -7.43 1.68
CA ASN A 22 -1.91 -7.05 0.84
C ASN A 22 -1.61 -5.56 1.00
N ILE A 23 -0.34 -5.20 1.15
CA ILE A 23 0.12 -3.81 1.11
C ILE A 23 1.21 -3.71 0.04
N PHE A 24 0.93 -2.96 -1.03
CA PHE A 24 1.88 -2.65 -2.08
C PHE A 24 2.52 -1.30 -1.80
N LEU A 25 3.84 -1.27 -1.71
CA LEU A 25 4.61 -0.04 -1.53
C LEU A 25 5.46 0.23 -2.76
N PHE A 26 5.07 1.26 -3.49
CA PHE A 26 5.84 1.75 -4.64
C PHE A 26 6.51 3.07 -4.28
N ARG A 27 7.57 3.40 -5.02
CA ARG A 27 7.97 4.79 -5.20
C ARG A 27 7.28 5.35 -6.44
N HIS A 28 7.23 6.68 -6.58
CA HIS A 28 6.85 7.28 -7.87
C HIS A 28 7.71 6.76 -9.03
N SER A 29 7.14 6.75 -10.23
CA SER A 29 7.81 6.46 -11.50
C SER A 29 8.77 7.58 -11.92
N GLU A 30 9.46 7.39 -13.04
CA GLU A 30 10.50 8.27 -13.56
C GLU A 30 10.01 9.72 -13.70
N LYS A 31 10.75 10.66 -13.10
CA LYS A 31 10.40 12.09 -13.04
C LYS A 31 11.38 12.94 -13.84
N SER A 32 10.94 14.10 -14.32
CA SER A 32 11.84 15.12 -14.86
C SER A 32 12.67 15.77 -13.76
N GLU A 33 13.54 16.70 -14.15
CA GLU A 33 14.24 17.58 -13.21
C GLU A 33 13.34 18.75 -12.76
N GLY A 34 13.70 19.36 -11.63
CA GLY A 34 12.97 20.48 -11.01
C GLY A 34 12.52 20.20 -9.57
N LYS A 35 11.88 21.21 -8.94
CA LYS A 35 11.49 21.20 -7.52
C LYS A 35 10.33 20.24 -7.21
N ASN A 36 9.27 20.31 -8.00
CA ASN A 36 8.13 19.39 -7.94
C ASN A 36 7.84 18.87 -9.36
N PRO A 37 8.75 18.04 -9.90
CA PRO A 37 8.71 17.66 -11.30
C PRO A 37 7.55 16.71 -11.59
N HIS A 38 7.09 16.76 -12.83
CA HIS A 38 6.13 15.82 -13.40
C HIS A 38 6.85 14.54 -13.86
N LEU A 39 6.08 13.50 -14.18
CA LEU A 39 6.61 12.27 -14.76
C LEU A 39 7.17 12.52 -16.17
N THR A 40 8.27 11.84 -16.49
CA THR A 40 8.75 11.74 -17.87
C THR A 40 7.80 10.87 -18.70
N THR A 41 8.01 10.81 -20.01
CA THR A 41 7.29 9.85 -20.87
C THR A 41 7.48 8.41 -20.37
N ALA A 42 8.70 8.02 -20.00
CA ALA A 42 8.98 6.71 -19.45
C ALA A 42 8.22 6.47 -18.13
N GLY A 43 8.17 7.47 -17.25
CA GLY A 43 7.45 7.37 -15.98
C GLY A 43 5.94 7.20 -16.17
N LYS A 44 5.35 7.89 -17.16
CA LYS A 44 3.94 7.72 -17.52
C LYS A 44 3.65 6.31 -18.05
N GLN A 45 4.54 5.76 -18.90
CA GLN A 45 4.41 4.38 -19.39
C GLN A 45 4.50 3.36 -18.25
N ARG A 46 5.41 3.56 -17.30
CA ARG A 46 5.50 2.71 -16.10
C ARG A 46 4.24 2.80 -15.26
N ALA A 47 3.74 4.00 -15.00
CA ALA A 47 2.52 4.22 -14.21
C ALA A 47 1.31 3.48 -14.80
N LEU A 48 1.18 3.48 -16.14
CA LEU A 48 0.14 2.74 -16.86
C LEU A 48 0.19 1.22 -16.63
N GLN A 49 1.37 0.66 -16.33
CA GLN A 49 1.56 -0.77 -16.15
C GLN A 49 1.46 -1.22 -14.68
N LEU A 50 1.51 -0.30 -13.71
CA LEU A 50 1.39 -0.64 -12.28
C LEU A 50 0.16 -1.50 -11.93
N PRO A 51 -1.05 -1.24 -12.49
CA PRO A 51 -2.22 -2.07 -12.16
C PRO A 51 -2.04 -3.55 -12.53
N THR A 52 -1.18 -3.87 -13.50
CA THR A 52 -0.96 -5.26 -13.95
C THR A 52 -0.26 -6.13 -12.90
N LEU A 53 0.37 -5.51 -11.89
CA LEU A 53 1.03 -6.20 -10.77
C LEU A 53 0.03 -6.68 -9.70
N ILE A 54 -1.22 -6.23 -9.76
CA ILE A 54 -2.19 -6.34 -8.67
C ILE A 54 -3.39 -7.15 -9.17
N HIS A 55 -3.55 -8.36 -8.65
CA HIS A 55 -4.70 -9.20 -8.98
C HIS A 55 -5.94 -8.72 -8.23
N GLN A 56 -7.04 -8.56 -8.96
CA GLN A 56 -8.25 -7.92 -8.43
C GLN A 56 -9.20 -8.96 -7.84
N THR A 57 -9.26 -9.06 -6.50
CA THR A 57 -10.28 -9.85 -5.78
C THR A 57 -10.83 -9.17 -4.53
N GLU A 58 -10.43 -7.92 -4.22
CA GLU A 58 -10.68 -7.27 -2.93
C GLU A 58 -10.93 -5.75 -3.05
N THR A 59 -11.40 -5.14 -1.96
CA THR A 59 -11.41 -3.68 -1.75
C THR A 59 -10.01 -3.10 -1.87
N VAL A 60 -9.86 -1.99 -2.59
CA VAL A 60 -8.58 -1.27 -2.75
C VAL A 60 -8.64 0.08 -2.06
N THR A 61 -7.59 0.43 -1.30
CA THR A 61 -7.37 1.79 -0.79
C THR A 61 -6.03 2.31 -1.30
N LEU A 62 -6.05 3.47 -1.95
CA LEU A 62 -4.87 4.06 -2.59
C LEU A 62 -4.41 5.32 -1.87
N TYR A 63 -3.11 5.38 -1.57
CA TYR A 63 -2.46 6.52 -0.94
C TYR A 63 -1.31 7.05 -1.79
N SER A 64 -1.08 8.36 -1.70
CA SER A 64 0.05 9.03 -2.34
C SER A 64 0.51 10.23 -1.52
N THR A 65 1.80 10.60 -1.58
CA THR A 65 2.21 11.92 -1.09
C THR A 65 1.77 13.01 -2.08
N ASN A 66 1.72 14.27 -1.63
CA ASN A 66 1.23 15.39 -2.44
C ASN A 66 2.29 16.01 -3.38
N TYR A 67 3.05 15.19 -4.11
CA TYR A 67 3.95 15.65 -5.17
C TYR A 67 3.40 15.27 -6.55
N ASN A 68 3.70 16.07 -7.57
CA ASN A 68 3.16 15.84 -8.93
C ASN A 68 3.48 14.43 -9.41
N ARG A 69 4.76 14.03 -9.31
CA ARG A 69 5.22 12.67 -9.65
C ARG A 69 4.51 11.54 -8.92
N THR A 70 4.18 11.68 -7.63
CA THR A 70 3.54 10.61 -6.84
C THR A 70 2.06 10.53 -7.15
N VAL A 71 1.38 11.68 -7.30
CA VAL A 71 -0.02 11.75 -7.72
C VAL A 71 -0.20 11.22 -9.15
N GLU A 72 0.68 11.60 -10.06
CA GLU A 72 0.66 11.11 -11.45
C GLU A 72 0.93 9.61 -11.54
N SER A 73 1.85 9.07 -10.73
CA SER A 73 2.09 7.62 -10.69
C SER A 73 0.88 6.86 -10.13
N ALA A 74 0.17 7.45 -9.17
CA ALA A 74 -1.04 6.88 -8.57
C ALA A 74 -2.27 6.97 -9.50
N SER A 75 -2.27 7.89 -10.47
CA SER A 75 -3.47 8.23 -11.24
C SER A 75 -4.03 7.05 -12.06
N GLU A 76 -3.16 6.23 -12.65
CA GLU A 76 -3.63 5.07 -13.43
C GLU A 76 -4.14 3.92 -12.54
N LEU A 77 -3.60 3.79 -11.32
CA LEU A 77 -4.15 2.89 -10.30
C LEU A 77 -5.54 3.36 -9.84
N ALA A 78 -5.69 4.67 -9.56
CA ALA A 78 -6.95 5.27 -9.16
C ALA A 78 -8.05 5.04 -10.21
N LYS A 79 -7.74 5.26 -11.49
CA LYS A 79 -8.64 5.01 -12.61
C LYS A 79 -8.99 3.53 -12.75
N HIS A 80 -7.97 2.65 -12.70
CA HIS A 80 -8.15 1.22 -12.91
C HIS A 80 -9.03 0.57 -11.82
N PHE A 81 -8.82 0.95 -10.56
CA PHE A 81 -9.59 0.42 -9.43
C PHE A 81 -10.83 1.24 -9.09
N ALA A 82 -11.09 2.35 -9.79
CA ALA A 82 -12.17 3.30 -9.51
C ALA A 82 -12.18 3.79 -8.04
N VAL A 83 -11.02 4.21 -7.55
CA VAL A 83 -10.82 4.71 -6.17
C VAL A 83 -10.20 6.11 -6.16
N GLU A 84 -10.39 6.84 -5.07
CA GLU A 84 -9.72 8.12 -4.85
C GLU A 84 -8.27 7.96 -4.39
N ILE A 85 -7.45 8.99 -4.63
CA ILE A 85 -6.09 9.07 -4.11
C ILE A 85 -6.14 9.78 -2.76
N ASN A 86 -5.85 9.03 -1.70
CA ASN A 86 -5.77 9.58 -0.35
C ASN A 86 -4.37 10.17 -0.11
N ILE A 87 -4.31 11.46 0.24
CA ILE A 87 -3.03 12.13 0.46
C ILE A 87 -2.52 11.83 1.87
N TYR A 88 -1.26 11.43 1.99
CA TYR A 88 -0.58 11.23 3.28
C TYR A 88 0.68 12.11 3.42
N ASP A 89 1.05 12.39 4.67
CA ASP A 89 2.28 13.11 4.99
C ASP A 89 3.45 12.12 5.16
N PRO A 90 4.51 12.20 4.34
CA PRO A 90 5.66 11.30 4.44
C PRO A 90 6.55 11.54 5.67
N ARG A 91 6.28 12.56 6.49
CA ARG A 91 7.10 12.90 7.66
C ARG A 91 6.77 12.10 8.92
N ASP A 92 5.59 11.48 8.98
CA ASP A 92 5.16 10.65 10.12
C ASP A 92 4.70 9.27 9.63
N LEU A 93 5.67 8.44 9.26
CA LEU A 93 5.41 7.10 8.76
C LEU A 93 4.93 6.14 9.86
N VAL A 94 5.19 6.44 11.13
CA VAL A 94 4.70 5.62 12.25
C VAL A 94 3.20 5.79 12.39
N ALA A 95 2.69 7.03 12.44
CA ALA A 95 1.26 7.28 12.46
C ALA A 95 0.58 6.78 11.18
N PHE A 96 1.23 6.98 10.02
CA PHE A 96 0.70 6.49 8.75
C PHE A 96 0.61 4.96 8.70
N LYS A 97 1.61 4.23 9.23
CA LYS A 97 1.59 2.77 9.38
C LYS A 97 0.36 2.33 10.19
N GLU A 98 0.13 2.92 11.37
CA GLU A 98 -1.04 2.58 12.20
C GLU A 98 -2.35 2.85 11.47
N HIS A 99 -2.43 3.92 10.67
CA HIS A 99 -3.61 4.24 9.87
C HIS A 99 -3.88 3.22 8.75
N ILE A 100 -2.86 2.82 7.98
CA ILE A 100 -3.06 1.87 6.88
C ILE A 100 -3.33 0.44 7.38
N LEU A 101 -2.85 0.09 8.59
CA LEU A 101 -3.12 -1.21 9.20
C LEU A 101 -4.57 -1.38 9.68
N GLN A 102 -5.36 -0.31 9.72
CA GLN A 102 -6.79 -0.34 10.02
C GLN A 102 -7.66 -0.53 8.76
N GLN A 103 -7.07 -0.55 7.57
CA GLN A 103 -7.78 -0.72 6.30
C GLN A 103 -8.10 -2.20 6.03
N GLN A 104 -8.95 -2.45 5.05
CA GLN A 104 -9.32 -3.79 4.60
C GLN A 104 -8.85 -4.05 3.17
N GLY A 105 -8.68 -5.33 2.82
CA GLY A 105 -8.30 -5.75 1.48
C GLY A 105 -6.89 -5.31 1.12
N THR A 106 -6.75 -4.68 -0.04
CA THR A 106 -5.47 -4.27 -0.61
C THR A 106 -5.22 -2.78 -0.40
N VAL A 107 -4.11 -2.44 0.24
CA VAL A 107 -3.61 -1.07 0.36
C VAL A 107 -2.48 -0.85 -0.64
N ILE A 108 -2.54 0.25 -1.37
CA ILE A 108 -1.50 0.66 -2.31
C ILE A 108 -0.97 2.02 -1.87
N VAL A 109 0.35 2.15 -1.74
CA VAL A 109 1.01 3.40 -1.34
C VAL A 109 2.03 3.80 -2.40
N ILE A 110 1.90 5.02 -2.93
CA ILE A 110 2.90 5.65 -3.77
C ILE A 110 3.69 6.68 -2.97
N GLY A 111 4.94 6.36 -2.66
CA GLY A 111 5.85 7.22 -1.92
C GLY A 111 7.12 7.56 -2.70
N HIS A 112 8.24 7.51 -2.00
CA HIS A 112 9.58 7.83 -2.47
C HIS A 112 10.54 6.66 -2.17
N SER A 113 11.72 6.69 -2.76
CA SER A 113 12.79 5.70 -2.52
C SER A 113 13.07 5.46 -1.04
N ASN A 114 13.11 6.51 -0.23
CA ASN A 114 13.32 6.43 1.22
C ASN A 114 12.05 5.99 1.97
N THR A 115 10.90 6.65 1.73
CA THR A 115 9.68 6.39 2.52
C THR A 115 9.12 5.01 2.28
N SER A 116 9.23 4.46 1.07
CA SER A 116 8.72 3.13 0.76
C SER A 116 9.59 2.04 1.41
N VAL A 117 10.90 2.24 1.49
CA VAL A 117 11.82 1.37 2.24
C VAL A 117 11.54 1.44 3.74
N GLU A 118 11.40 2.65 4.28
CA GLU A 118 11.16 2.86 5.71
C GLU A 118 9.81 2.27 6.14
N LEU A 119 8.76 2.49 5.34
CA LEU A 119 7.44 1.90 5.63
C LEU A 119 7.46 0.38 5.51
N ALA A 120 8.19 -0.20 4.54
CA ALA A 120 8.38 -1.65 4.44
C ALA A 120 9.06 -2.22 5.70
N ALA A 121 10.12 -1.54 6.18
CA ALA A 121 10.82 -1.92 7.41
C ALA A 121 9.91 -1.83 8.64
N LEU A 122 9.13 -0.75 8.76
CA LEU A 122 8.23 -0.53 9.89
C LEU A 122 7.09 -1.56 9.97
N ILE A 123 6.53 -1.99 8.83
CA ILE A 123 5.43 -2.96 8.82
C ILE A 123 5.96 -4.39 8.97
N SER A 124 7.11 -4.71 8.36
CA SER A 124 7.67 -6.06 8.42
C SER A 124 8.48 -6.34 9.69
N GLU A 125 8.88 -5.30 10.42
CA GLU A 125 9.82 -5.36 11.54
C GLU A 125 11.19 -5.93 11.13
N LEU A 126 11.58 -5.74 9.87
CA LEU A 126 12.85 -6.19 9.29
C LEU A 126 13.71 -5.02 8.84
N THR A 127 15.02 -5.26 8.76
CA THR A 127 15.93 -4.35 8.05
C THR A 127 15.75 -4.48 6.55
N VAL A 128 15.39 -3.39 5.88
CA VAL A 128 15.23 -3.32 4.42
C VAL A 128 16.36 -2.48 3.82
N SER A 129 17.00 -2.99 2.78
CA SER A 129 18.11 -2.28 2.12
C SER A 129 17.62 -0.99 1.46
N LYS A 130 18.41 0.08 1.57
CA LYS A 130 18.13 1.37 0.91
C LYS A 130 17.87 1.17 -0.57
N MET A 131 16.92 1.93 -1.09
CA MET A 131 16.61 1.98 -2.51
C MET A 131 17.37 3.14 -3.15
N LEU A 132 18.07 2.87 -4.26
CA LEU A 132 18.75 3.93 -5.00
C LEU A 132 17.74 4.80 -5.75
N GLU A 133 18.09 6.06 -5.98
CA GLU A 133 17.25 6.99 -6.74
C GLU A 133 16.93 6.50 -8.16
N SER A 134 17.73 5.61 -8.75
CA SER A 134 17.49 5.03 -10.08
C SER A 134 16.59 3.78 -10.09
N GLU A 135 16.27 3.19 -8.94
CA GLU A 135 15.54 1.92 -8.86
C GLU A 135 14.01 2.09 -8.96
N PHE A 136 13.52 2.67 -10.05
CA PHE A 136 12.08 2.90 -10.28
C PHE A 136 11.24 1.62 -10.41
N SER A 137 11.86 0.50 -10.78
CA SER A 137 11.20 -0.80 -10.92
C SER A 137 11.09 -1.58 -9.61
N ARG A 138 11.78 -1.16 -8.54
CA ARG A 138 11.76 -1.87 -7.26
C ARG A 138 10.52 -1.48 -6.45
N TYR A 139 9.84 -2.45 -5.88
CA TYR A 139 8.67 -2.25 -5.04
C TYR A 139 8.60 -3.33 -3.96
N PHE A 140 7.77 -3.09 -2.94
CA PHE A 140 7.57 -4.05 -1.87
C PHE A 140 6.12 -4.53 -1.84
N LEU A 141 5.96 -5.82 -1.55
CA LEU A 141 4.67 -6.42 -1.23
C LEU A 141 4.74 -6.99 0.18
N LEU A 142 3.85 -6.53 1.05
CA LEU A 142 3.66 -7.10 2.37
C LEU A 142 2.36 -7.88 2.37
N GLN A 143 2.44 -9.19 2.61
CA GLN A 143 1.28 -10.07 2.66
C GLN A 143 1.02 -10.53 4.08
N ARG A 144 -0.23 -10.44 4.53
CA ARG A 144 -0.62 -10.84 5.88
C ARG A 144 -0.37 -12.34 6.09
N ARG A 145 0.24 -12.69 7.22
CA ARG A 145 0.48 -14.05 7.72
C ARG A 145 0.16 -14.09 9.20
N GLY A 146 -1.11 -14.37 9.51
CA GLY A 146 -1.64 -14.28 10.87
C GLY A 146 -1.64 -12.84 11.39
N LYS A 147 -0.82 -12.55 12.40
CA LYS A 147 -0.66 -11.21 12.98
C LYS A 147 0.48 -10.39 12.35
N ASN A 148 1.33 -11.02 11.56
CA ASN A 148 2.54 -10.40 10.98
C ASN A 148 2.39 -10.24 9.47
N TYR A 149 3.36 -9.57 8.84
CA TYR A 149 3.47 -9.46 7.39
C TYR A 149 4.73 -10.15 6.87
N HIS A 150 4.57 -10.94 5.81
CA HIS A 150 5.68 -11.42 5.02
C HIS A 150 6.06 -10.37 3.98
N LEU A 151 7.30 -9.88 4.04
CA LEU A 151 7.84 -8.91 3.10
C LEU A 151 8.45 -9.60 1.87
N SER A 152 8.04 -9.18 0.68
CA SER A 152 8.70 -9.48 -0.58
C SER A 152 9.28 -8.21 -1.19
N ASP A 153 10.57 -8.25 -1.53
CA ASP A 153 11.30 -7.20 -2.25
C ASP A 153 11.37 -7.59 -3.73
N LEU A 154 10.63 -6.86 -4.57
CA LEU A 154 10.28 -7.28 -5.92
C LEU A 154 10.75 -6.26 -6.95
N ARG A 155 10.87 -6.71 -8.20
CA ARG A 155 11.16 -5.86 -9.35
C ARG A 155 10.10 -6.05 -10.43
N MET A 156 9.63 -4.95 -11.00
CA MET A 156 8.78 -4.94 -12.19
C MET A 156 9.52 -5.60 -13.35
N ASN A 157 8.80 -6.38 -14.14
CA ASN A 157 9.33 -7.10 -15.31
C ASN A 157 8.98 -6.39 -16.64
N PHE A 158 8.72 -5.08 -16.58
CA PHE A 158 8.35 -4.21 -17.69
C PHE A 158 9.08 -2.85 -17.65
#